data_AF-Q7Y1U8-F1
#
_entry.id   AF-Q7Y1U8-F1
#
_cell.length_a   1.000
_cell.length_b   1.000
_cell.length_c   1.000
_cell.angle_alpha   90.00
_cell.angle_beta   90.00
_cell.angle_gamma   90.00
#
_symmetry.space_group_name_H-M   'P 1'
#
loop_
_entity.id
_entity.type
_entity.pdbx_description
1 polymer ?
#
loop_
_entity_poly.entity_id
_entity_poly.type
_entity_poly.pdbx_seq_one_letter_code
_entity_poly.pdbx_strand_id
1 'polypeptide(L)'
;RSTNVDTYQANVERYILHLKQETMDMERKIELLEVSQQKLSGQCLGSCSINEIQEIGDQLEQSLSSIGKRKAQLFNDQIQQLQAKERHLKEENAKLLAKFLANPWQSTAHPRAAAINSRSSRGTDVETGLFIGLPES
;
A
#
# COMPACT_ATOMS: atom_id res chain seq x y z
N ARG A 1 59.72 22.65 -16.26
CA ARG A 1 58.29 23.06 -16.21
C ARG A 1 57.34 21.98 -16.76
N SER A 2 57.81 20.96 -17.51
CA SER A 2 56.96 19.87 -18.05
C SER A 2 56.47 18.83 -17.04
N THR A 3 57.26 18.52 -16.00
CA THR A 3 56.98 17.40 -15.08
C THR A 3 55.65 17.48 -14.33
N ASN A 4 55.11 18.67 -14.13
CA ASN A 4 53.85 18.88 -13.42
C ASN A 4 52.63 18.49 -14.28
N VAL A 5 52.65 18.84 -15.57
CA VAL A 5 51.57 18.52 -16.53
C VAL A 5 51.49 17.00 -16.77
N ASP A 6 52.65 16.35 -16.93
CA ASP A 6 52.72 14.89 -17.12
C ASP A 6 52.21 14.12 -15.89
N THR A 7 52.45 14.64 -14.69
CA THR A 7 51.97 14.05 -13.44
C THR A 7 50.45 14.20 -13.29
N TYR A 8 49.89 15.36 -13.65
CA TYR A 8 48.43 15.54 -13.65
C TYR A 8 47.74 14.61 -14.66
N GLN A 9 48.29 14.50 -15.88
CA GLN A 9 47.76 13.62 -16.91
C GLN A 9 47.73 12.15 -16.44
N ALA A 10 48.82 11.65 -15.87
CA ALA A 10 48.90 10.29 -15.34
C ALA A 10 47.94 10.03 -14.16
N ASN A 11 47.65 11.05 -13.35
CA ASN A 11 46.68 10.95 -12.26
C ASN A 11 45.25 10.90 -12.78
N VAL A 12 44.92 11.70 -13.79
CA VAL A 12 43.62 11.69 -14.47
C VAL A 12 43.38 10.33 -15.15
N GLU A 13 44.39 9.78 -15.83
CA GLU A 13 44.29 8.46 -16.46
C GLU A 13 44.05 7.35 -15.43
N ARG A 14 44.77 7.37 -14.29
CA ARG A 14 44.52 6.42 -13.19
C ARG A 14 43.11 6.56 -12.61
N TYR A 15 42.64 7.79 -12.43
CA TYR A 15 41.28 8.05 -11.95
C TYR A 15 40.21 7.53 -12.93
N ILE A 16 40.39 7.78 -14.23
CA ILE A 16 39.49 7.26 -15.28
C ILE A 16 39.49 5.72 -15.28
N LEU A 17 40.66 5.08 -15.16
CA LEU A 17 40.74 3.62 -15.09
C LEU A 17 40.03 3.06 -13.84
N HIS A 18 40.19 3.71 -12.69
CA HIS A 18 39.49 3.33 -11.47
C HIS A 18 37.96 3.42 -11.65
N LEU A 19 37.45 4.54 -12.17
CA LEU A 19 36.01 4.71 -12.42
C LEU A 19 35.46 3.70 -13.43
N LYS A 20 36.25 3.34 -14.45
CA LYS A 20 35.87 2.29 -15.39
C LYS A 20 35.74 0.94 -14.70
N GLN A 21 36.70 0.60 -13.82
CA GLN A 21 36.64 -0.64 -13.04
C GLN A 21 35.40 -0.66 -12.12
N GLU A 22 35.16 0.43 -11.40
CA GLU A 22 34.00 0.56 -10.51
C GLU A 22 32.68 0.44 -11.28
N THR A 23 32.59 1.04 -12.46
CA THR A 23 31.43 0.89 -13.36
C THR A 23 31.22 -0.56 -13.77
N MET A 24 32.26 -1.25 -14.23
CA MET A 24 32.17 -2.67 -14.62
C MET A 24 31.76 -3.57 -13.45
N ASP A 25 32.22 -3.27 -12.24
CA ASP A 25 31.87 -4.03 -11.06
C ASP A 25 30.41 -3.80 -10.64
N MET A 26 29.90 -2.57 -10.80
CA MET A 26 28.48 -2.26 -10.60
C MET A 26 27.60 -2.93 -11.65
N GLU A 27 27.98 -2.89 -12.93
CA GLU A 27 27.25 -3.56 -14.02
C GLU A 27 27.12 -5.06 -13.75
N ARG A 28 28.22 -5.74 -13.41
CA ARG A 28 28.20 -7.17 -13.06
C ARG A 28 27.28 -7.45 -11.86
N LYS A 29 27.27 -6.56 -10.87
CA LYS A 29 26.40 -6.71 -9.69
C LYS A 29 24.94 -6.56 -10.04
N ILE A 30 24.60 -5.63 -10.93
CA ILE A 30 23.23 -5.44 -11.44
C ILE A 30 22.78 -6.71 -12.16
N GLU A 31 23.58 -7.21 -13.10
CA GLU A 31 23.27 -8.44 -13.86
C GLU A 31 23.00 -9.63 -12.93
N LEU A 32 23.86 -9.83 -11.91
CA LEU A 32 23.67 -10.91 -10.95
C LEU A 32 22.37 -10.77 -10.14
N LEU A 33 22.03 -9.54 -9.74
CA LEU A 33 20.78 -9.26 -9.01
C LEU A 33 19.55 -9.47 -9.88
N GLU A 34 19.60 -9.06 -11.15
CA GLU A 34 18.51 -9.27 -12.11
C GLU A 34 18.26 -10.75 -12.36
N VAL A 35 19.32 -11.54 -12.57
CA VAL A 35 19.21 -13.01 -12.72
C VAL A 35 18.62 -13.64 -11.46
N SER A 36 19.09 -13.23 -10.27
CA SER A 36 18.55 -13.71 -9.00
C SER A 36 17.07 -13.37 -8.84
N GLN A 37 16.67 -12.13 -9.16
CA GLN A 37 15.28 -11.70 -9.11
C GLN A 37 14.38 -12.49 -10.07
N GLN A 38 14.84 -12.73 -11.31
CA GLN A 38 14.12 -13.55 -12.28
C GLN A 38 13.90 -14.97 -11.74
N LYS A 39 14.96 -15.62 -11.21
CA LYS A 39 14.87 -16.97 -10.62
C LYS A 39 13.89 -17.02 -9.45
N LEU A 40 13.98 -16.08 -8.50
CA LEU A 40 13.05 -15.99 -7.37
C LEU A 40 11.60 -15.72 -7.80
N SER A 41 11.41 -15.10 -8.98
CA SER A 41 10.10 -14.87 -9.59
C SER A 41 9.61 -16.06 -10.42
N GLY A 42 10.32 -17.19 -10.41
CA GLY A 42 9.98 -18.40 -11.16
C GLY A 42 10.32 -18.35 -12.65
N GLN A 43 11.09 -17.36 -13.09
CA GLN A 43 11.50 -17.19 -14.48
C GLN A 43 12.86 -17.84 -14.71
N CYS A 44 13.14 -18.24 -15.97
CA CYS A 44 14.44 -18.74 -16.40
C CYS A 44 14.99 -19.94 -15.59
N LEU A 45 14.11 -20.74 -14.97
CA LEU A 45 14.51 -21.87 -14.11
C LEU A 45 15.10 -23.06 -14.86
N GLY A 46 14.96 -23.12 -16.20
CA GLY A 46 15.45 -24.24 -17.01
C GLY A 46 16.97 -24.44 -16.97
N SER A 47 17.74 -23.43 -16.54
CA SER A 47 19.19 -23.52 -16.32
C SER A 47 19.58 -23.79 -14.87
N CYS A 48 18.62 -23.86 -13.94
CA CYS A 48 18.89 -24.10 -12.52
C CYS A 48 19.07 -25.60 -12.26
N SER A 49 20.03 -25.91 -11.40
CA SER A 49 20.16 -27.25 -10.83
C SER A 49 19.03 -27.55 -9.84
N ILE A 50 18.83 -28.83 -9.54
CA ILE A 50 17.82 -29.25 -8.56
C ILE A 50 18.05 -28.64 -7.17
N ASN A 51 19.32 -28.48 -6.77
CA ASN A 51 19.68 -27.89 -5.49
C ASN A 51 19.35 -26.39 -5.45
N GLU A 52 19.64 -25.65 -6.54
CA GLU A 52 19.27 -24.23 -6.64
C GLU A 52 17.74 -24.04 -6.61
N ILE A 53 16.98 -24.92 -7.29
CA ILE A 53 15.52 -24.87 -7.26
C ILE A 53 15.01 -25.13 -5.84
N GLN A 54 15.59 -26.09 -5.12
CA GLN A 54 15.22 -26.37 -3.74
C GLN A 54 15.50 -25.16 -2.82
N GLU A 55 16.69 -24.55 -2.94
CA GLU A 55 17.07 -23.38 -2.15
C GLU A 55 16.14 -22.18 -2.39
N ILE A 56 15.78 -21.93 -3.66
CA ILE A 56 14.78 -20.92 -4.02
C ILE A 56 13.43 -21.24 -3.36
N GLY A 57 13.00 -22.51 -3.40
CA GLY A 57 11.77 -22.97 -2.77
C GLY A 57 11.75 -22.71 -1.26
N ASP A 58 12.81 -23.13 -0.56
CA ASP A 58 12.95 -22.97 0.88
C ASP A 58 12.96 -21.49 1.29
N GLN A 59 13.66 -20.64 0.53
CA GLN A 59 13.71 -19.20 0.78
C GLN A 59 12.33 -18.55 0.60
N LEU A 60 11.59 -18.93 -0.44
CA LEU A 60 10.24 -18.42 -0.69
C LEU A 60 9.26 -18.88 0.39
N GLU A 61 9.31 -20.16 0.79
CA GLU A 61 8.47 -20.71 1.86
C GLU A 61 8.70 -19.96 3.18
N GLN A 62 9.96 -19.76 3.57
CA GLN A 62 10.30 -19.06 4.80
C GLN A 62 9.79 -17.61 4.78
N SER A 63 9.99 -16.90 3.66
CA SER A 63 9.54 -15.51 3.50
C SER A 63 8.02 -15.41 3.54
N LEU A 64 7.31 -16.28 2.82
CA LEU A 64 5.84 -16.32 2.81
C LEU A 64 5.27 -16.67 4.18
N SER A 65 5.89 -17.61 4.90
CA SER A 65 5.52 -17.95 6.28
C SER A 65 5.65 -16.74 7.20
N SER A 66 6.75 -15.99 7.11
CA SER A 66 6.98 -14.77 7.88
C SER A 66 5.94 -13.68 7.57
N ILE A 67 5.69 -13.42 6.27
CA ILE A 67 4.68 -12.46 5.81
C ILE A 67 3.29 -12.86 6.31
N GLY A 68 2.94 -14.14 6.20
CA GLY A 68 1.67 -14.70 6.66
C GLY A 68 1.45 -14.50 8.15
N LYS A 69 2.46 -14.84 8.97
CA LYS A 69 2.43 -14.61 10.44
C LYS A 69 2.21 -13.14 10.77
N ARG A 70 2.94 -12.23 10.11
CA ARG A 70 2.79 -10.79 10.35
C ARG A 70 1.43 -10.25 9.92
N LYS A 71 0.91 -10.69 8.77
CA LYS A 71 -0.45 -10.33 8.33
C LYS A 71 -1.51 -10.81 9.31
N ALA A 72 -1.41 -12.06 9.76
CA ALA A 72 -2.34 -12.63 10.74
C ALA A 72 -2.32 -11.86 12.06
N GLN A 73 -1.13 -11.51 12.55
CA GLN A 73 -0.98 -10.67 13.75
C GLN A 73 -1.67 -9.32 13.57
N LEU A 74 -1.38 -8.61 12.47
CA LEU A 74 -1.98 -7.30 12.20
C LEU A 74 -3.52 -7.35 12.15
N PHE A 75 -4.08 -8.37 11.50
CA PHE A 75 -5.54 -8.54 11.43
C PHE A 75 -6.14 -8.87 12.79
N ASN A 76 -5.48 -9.69 13.60
CA ASN A 76 -5.93 -9.97 14.96
C ASN A 76 -5.94 -8.70 15.82
N ASP A 77 -4.90 -7.87 15.72
CA ASP A 77 -4.84 -6.59 16.44
C ASP A 77 -5.99 -5.66 16.02
N GLN A 78 -6.29 -5.58 14.72
CA GLN A 78 -7.42 -4.81 14.19
C GLN A 78 -8.77 -5.34 14.67
N ILE A 79 -8.97 -6.66 14.68
CA ILE A 79 -10.18 -7.30 15.19
C ILE A 79 -10.38 -6.95 16.66
N GLN A 80 -9.33 -7.07 17.48
CA GLN A 80 -9.40 -6.75 18.90
C GLN A 80 -9.74 -5.27 19.14
N GLN A 81 -9.14 -4.37 18.37
CA GLN A 81 -9.45 -2.94 18.46
C GLN A 81 -10.92 -2.65 18.12
N LEU A 82 -11.44 -3.26 17.05
CA LEU A 82 -12.84 -3.11 16.65
C LEU A 82 -13.80 -3.69 17.70
N GLN A 83 -13.51 -4.85 18.27
CA GLN A 83 -14.29 -5.45 19.35
C GLN A 83 -14.29 -4.58 20.62
N ALA A 84 -13.17 -3.95 20.96
CA ALA A 84 -13.11 -3.00 22.06
C ALA A 84 -13.98 -1.76 21.80
N LYS A 85 -13.91 -1.22 20.58
CA LYS A 85 -14.74 -0.08 20.15
C LYS A 85 -16.23 -0.43 20.17
N GLU A 86 -16.60 -1.60 19.67
CA GLU A 86 -17.98 -2.09 19.70
C GLU A 86 -18.53 -2.16 21.12
N ARG A 87 -17.77 -2.77 22.05
CA ARG A 87 -18.16 -2.85 23.46
C ARG A 87 -18.35 -1.46 24.08
N HIS A 88 -17.42 -0.55 23.85
CA HIS A 88 -17.50 0.81 24.36
C HIS A 88 -18.73 1.55 23.82
N LEU A 89 -18.99 1.47 22.52
CA LEU A 89 -20.17 2.11 21.90
C LEU A 89 -21.49 1.51 22.41
N LYS A 90 -21.56 0.19 22.63
CA LYS A 90 -22.74 -0.45 23.23
C LYS A 90 -23.00 0.06 24.65
N GLU A 91 -21.95 0.21 25.45
CA GLU A 91 -22.06 0.75 26.81
C GLU A 91 -22.57 2.20 26.82
N GLU A 92 -21.99 3.05 25.97
CA GLU A 92 -22.42 4.45 25.84
C GLU A 92 -23.86 4.56 25.31
N ASN A 93 -24.24 3.73 24.34
CA ASN A 93 -25.60 3.68 23.82
C ASN A 93 -26.60 3.27 24.93
N ALA A 94 -26.28 2.26 25.72
CA ALA A 94 -27.10 1.85 26.86
C ALA A 94 -27.28 2.98 27.89
N LYS A 95 -26.21 3.72 28.20
CA LYS A 95 -26.27 4.91 29.09
C LYS A 95 -27.17 6.00 28.52
N LEU A 96 -27.08 6.28 27.21
CA LEU A 96 -27.91 7.27 26.55
C LEU A 96 -29.39 6.86 26.52
N LEU A 97 -29.69 5.59 26.23
CA LEU A 97 -31.05 5.05 26.30
C LEU A 97 -31.63 5.17 27.70
N ALA A 98 -30.86 4.83 28.74
CA ALA A 98 -31.31 4.99 30.12
C ALA A 98 -31.63 6.47 30.47
N LYS A 99 -30.79 7.42 30.02
CA LYS A 99 -31.05 8.86 30.19
C LYS A 99 -32.30 9.32 29.45
N PHE A 100 -32.52 8.86 28.22
CA PHE A 100 -33.70 9.19 27.43
C PHE A 100 -34.98 8.69 28.09
N LEU A 101 -34.98 7.44 28.55
CA LEU A 101 -36.12 6.84 29.26
C LEU A 101 -36.41 7.53 30.60
N ALA A 102 -35.38 8.03 31.29
CA ALA A 102 -35.54 8.76 32.55
C ALA A 102 -36.13 10.16 32.37
N ASN A 103 -35.94 10.81 31.21
CA ASN A 103 -36.50 12.15 30.90
C ASN A 103 -37.11 12.22 29.49
N PRO A 104 -38.29 11.60 29.25
CA PRO A 104 -38.90 11.55 27.92
C PRO A 104 -39.28 12.92 27.34
N TRP A 105 -39.60 13.88 28.21
CA TRP A 105 -40.21 15.17 27.85
C TRP A 105 -39.22 16.25 27.41
N GLN A 106 -37.91 16.03 27.52
CA GLN A 106 -36.89 16.98 27.03
C GLN A 106 -36.38 16.66 25.61
N SER A 107 -36.74 15.51 25.02
CA SER A 107 -36.22 15.10 23.71
C SER A 107 -37.09 15.49 22.50
N THR A 108 -38.33 15.92 22.72
CA THR A 108 -39.22 16.45 21.66
C THR A 108 -39.25 17.97 21.69
N ALA A 109 -38.19 18.59 21.16
CA ALA A 109 -38.19 20.03 20.87
C ALA A 109 -37.70 20.33 19.45
N HIS A 110 -38.04 19.50 18.46
CA HIS A 110 -38.12 19.96 17.06
C HIS A 110 -39.29 19.29 16.34
N PRO A 111 -40.30 20.06 15.90
CA PRO A 111 -41.42 19.52 15.14
C PRO A 111 -40.97 19.07 13.75
N ARG A 112 -41.49 17.91 13.38
CA ARG A 112 -41.53 17.32 12.04
C ARG A 112 -41.92 18.36 10.97
N ALA A 113 -41.00 18.70 10.07
CA ALA A 113 -41.32 19.42 8.83
C ALA A 113 -41.32 18.44 7.65
N ALA A 114 -42.36 17.61 7.58
CA ALA A 114 -42.73 16.94 6.34
C ALA A 114 -43.56 17.92 5.49
N ALA A 115 -43.01 18.29 4.33
CA ALA A 115 -43.66 18.86 3.15
C ALA A 115 -44.35 20.24 3.27
N ILE A 116 -43.65 21.31 2.82
CA ILE A 116 -44.27 22.41 2.06
C ILE A 116 -43.35 22.75 0.89
N ASN A 117 -43.71 22.25 -0.29
CA ASN A 117 -43.21 22.69 -1.58
C ASN A 117 -44.07 23.88 -2.03
N SER A 118 -43.48 25.06 -2.30
CA SER A 118 -43.96 26.00 -3.33
C SER A 118 -43.04 27.23 -3.49
N ARG A 119 -42.26 27.20 -4.58
CA ARG A 119 -41.94 28.31 -5.49
C ARG A 119 -41.10 29.49 -4.97
N SER A 120 -39.79 29.43 -5.24
CA SER A 120 -39.00 30.51 -5.89
C SER A 120 -37.62 29.95 -6.29
N SER A 121 -37.45 29.49 -7.53
CA SER A 121 -36.82 30.27 -8.61
C SER A 121 -35.33 30.62 -8.36
N ARG A 122 -34.44 29.67 -8.67
CA ARG A 122 -33.31 29.87 -9.61
C ARG A 122 -32.58 28.54 -9.79
N GLY A 123 -32.90 27.87 -10.89
CA GLY A 123 -32.18 26.70 -11.35
C GLY A 123 -30.79 27.07 -11.84
N THR A 124 -29.81 26.27 -11.46
CA THR A 124 -28.64 26.02 -12.30
C THR A 124 -28.73 24.57 -12.69
N ASP A 125 -29.25 24.37 -13.90
CA ASP A 125 -29.29 23.12 -14.63
C ASP A 125 -27.84 22.68 -14.86
N VAL A 126 -27.44 21.57 -14.25
CA VAL A 126 -26.19 20.89 -14.61
C VAL A 126 -26.65 19.60 -15.24
N GLU A 127 -26.61 19.60 -16.57
CA GLU A 127 -26.90 18.46 -17.43
C GLU A 127 -25.88 17.36 -17.13
N THR A 128 -26.16 16.54 -16.13
CA THR A 128 -25.44 15.29 -15.93
C THR A 128 -25.97 14.32 -16.97
N GLY A 129 -25.22 14.13 -18.06
CA GLY A 129 -25.45 13.08 -19.05
C GLY A 129 -25.21 11.69 -18.46
N LEU A 130 -25.94 11.34 -17.40
CA LEU A 130 -25.84 10.09 -16.68
C LEU A 130 -27.08 9.24 -16.97
N PHE A 131 -26.98 8.44 -18.03
CA PHE A 131 -27.93 7.36 -18.30
C PHE A 131 -27.57 6.18 -17.37
N ILE A 132 -28.33 6.01 -16.29
CA ILE A 132 -28.21 4.83 -15.40
C ILE A 132 -29.22 3.79 -15.88
N GLY A 133 -28.86 3.07 -16.94
CA GLY A 133 -29.62 1.94 -17.45
C GLY A 133 -28.80 1.12 -18.42
N LEU A 134 -29.05 -0.19 -18.50
CA LEU A 134 -28.56 -1.05 -19.58
C LEU A 134 -29.53 -0.92 -20.77
N PRO A 135 -29.10 -0.55 -22.00
CA PRO A 135 -29.85 -0.89 -23.20
C PRO A 135 -29.52 -2.32 -23.61
N GLU A 136 -30.53 -2.99 -24.15
CA GLU A 136 -30.62 -4.43 -24.41
C GLU A 136 -29.56 -4.98 -25.38
N SER A 137 -29.47 -6.32 -25.42
CA SER A 137 -28.53 -7.15 -26.21
C SER A 137 -28.27 -6.71 -27.64
#